data_AF-A0A846DXT7-F1
#
_entry.id   AF-A0A846DXT7-F1
#
_cell.length_a   1.000
_cell.length_b   1.000
_cell.length_c   1.000
_cell.angle_alpha   90.00
_cell.angle_beta   90.00
_cell.angle_gamma   90.00
#
_symmetry.space_group_name_H-M   'P 1'
#
loop_
_entity.id
_entity.type
_entity.pdbx_description
1 polymer ?
#
loop_
_entity_poly.entity_id
_entity_poly.type
_entity_poly.pdbx_seq_one_letter_code
_entity_poly.pdbx_strand_id
1 'polypeptide(L)'
;MNDFLCPRSRYRGQVKPENLAFNANLQEFAQRVSYISNLETNGKLTPEAAYVQVKALWKQLKRSKKMLGVGENPFQGNDTASS
;
A
#
# COMPACT_ATOMS: atom_id res chain seq x y z
N MET A 1 5.39 -14.84 12.93
CA MET A 1 5.22 -15.99 12.01
C MET A 1 5.19 -15.62 10.52
N ASN A 2 5.49 -14.38 10.08
CA ASN A 2 5.30 -13.95 8.68
C ASN A 2 6.55 -13.41 7.95
N ASP A 3 7.77 -13.53 8.50
CA ASP A 3 8.98 -12.99 7.84
C ASP A 3 9.42 -13.77 6.59
N PHE A 4 8.79 -14.91 6.27
CA PHE A 4 9.23 -15.80 5.19
C PHE A 4 8.56 -15.55 3.83
N LEU A 5 7.39 -14.89 3.79
CA LEU A 5 6.65 -14.73 2.52
C LEU A 5 7.02 -13.46 1.75
N CYS A 6 7.71 -12.51 2.39
CA CYS A 6 8.34 -11.40 1.70
C CYS A 6 9.44 -10.83 2.62
N PRO A 7 10.74 -11.00 2.31
CA PRO A 7 11.77 -10.30 3.07
C PRO A 7 11.45 -8.80 3.02
N ARG A 8 11.41 -8.14 4.18
CA ARG A 8 11.17 -6.69 4.25
C ARG A 8 12.19 -6.01 3.36
N SER A 9 11.74 -5.58 2.18
CA SER A 9 12.61 -4.92 1.22
C SER A 9 13.12 -3.63 1.86
N ARG A 10 14.43 -3.41 1.78
CA ARG A 10 15.02 -2.15 2.24
C ARG A 10 14.38 -1.00 1.46
N TYR A 11 13.89 -0.01 2.19
CA TYR A 11 13.40 1.22 1.60
C TYR A 11 14.54 1.95 0.89
N ARG A 12 14.34 2.30 -0.39
CA ARG A 12 15.36 2.96 -1.24
C ARG A 12 15.02 4.41 -1.60
N GLY A 13 13.95 4.96 -1.02
CA GLY A 13 13.55 6.35 -1.25
C GLY A 13 14.16 7.32 -0.23
N GLN A 14 13.75 8.59 -0.31
CA GLN A 14 14.20 9.62 0.63
C GLN A 14 13.79 9.26 2.06
N VAL A 15 14.76 9.19 2.97
CA VAL A 15 14.55 8.81 4.37
C VAL A 15 13.85 9.93 5.12
N LYS A 16 12.52 9.94 5.03
CA LYS A 16 11.63 10.80 5.81
C LYS A 16 10.70 9.92 6.67
N PRO A 17 10.28 10.37 7.87
CA PRO A 17 9.41 9.57 8.74
C PRO A 17 8.14 9.08 8.04
N GLU A 18 7.47 9.95 7.28
CA GLU A 18 6.26 9.65 6.52
C GLU A 18 6.50 8.59 5.43
N ASN A 19 7.66 8.64 4.78
CA ASN A 19 8.05 7.72 3.73
C ASN A 19 8.35 6.33 4.29
N LEU A 20 9.03 6.25 5.44
CA LEU A 20 9.29 4.98 6.13
C LEU A 20 7.99 4.35 6.65
N ALA A 21 7.12 5.15 7.27
CA ALA A 21 5.81 4.71 7.75
C ALA A 21 4.93 4.22 6.59
N PHE A 22 4.87 4.96 5.49
CA PHE A 22 4.10 4.53 4.31
C PHE A 22 4.68 3.28 3.67
N ASN A 23 6.01 3.16 3.58
CA ASN A 23 6.65 1.95 3.09
C ASN A 23 6.31 0.72 3.96
N ALA A 24 6.27 0.87 5.29
CA ALA A 24 5.84 -0.22 6.17
C ALA A 24 4.39 -0.64 5.88
N ASN A 25 3.47 0.32 5.73
CA ASN A 25 2.07 0.04 5.39
C ASN A 25 1.91 -0.57 4.00
N LEU A 26 2.74 -0.16 3.03
CA LEU A 26 2.77 -0.74 1.69
C LEU A 26 3.26 -2.19 1.71
N GLN A 27 4.26 -2.51 2.52
CA GLN A 27 4.75 -3.88 2.70
C GLN A 27 3.69 -4.77 3.35
N GLU A 28 2.98 -4.28 4.38
CA GLU A 28 1.86 -5.02 4.97
C GLU A 28 0.74 -5.26 3.95
N PHE A 29 0.37 -4.24 3.16
CA PHE A 29 -0.61 -4.38 2.08
C PHE A 29 -0.21 -5.50 1.11
N ALA A 30 1.04 -5.50 0.63
CA ALA A 30 1.53 -6.52 -0.31
C ALA A 30 1.47 -7.93 0.29
N GLN A 31 1.88 -8.09 1.54
CA GLN A 31 1.84 -9.37 2.26
C GLN A 31 0.40 -9.88 2.39
N ARG A 32 -0.54 -9.02 2.79
CA ARG A 32 -1.95 -9.41 2.98
C ARG A 32 -2.64 -9.73 1.65
N VAL A 33 -2.35 -8.99 0.58
CA VAL A 33 -2.85 -9.30 -0.76
C VAL A 33 -2.33 -10.67 -1.20
N SER A 34 -1.03 -10.95 -1.05
CA SER A 34 -0.48 -12.27 -1.38
C SER A 34 -1.14 -13.40 -0.59
N TYR A 35 -1.37 -13.20 0.71
CA TYR A 35 -2.08 -14.17 1.54
C TYR A 35 -3.52 -14.42 1.06
N ILE A 36 -4.28 -13.37 0.75
CA ILE A 36 -5.65 -13.50 0.24
C ILE A 36 -5.67 -14.21 -1.11
N SER A 37 -4.77 -13.87 -2.03
CA SER A 37 -4.63 -14.55 -3.31
C SER A 37 -4.33 -16.04 -3.13
N ASN A 38 -3.43 -16.39 -2.22
CA ASN A 38 -3.12 -17.79 -1.92
C ASN A 38 -4.32 -18.54 -1.32
N LEU A 39 -5.15 -17.88 -0.51
CA LEU A 39 -6.38 -18.49 0.01
C LEU A 39 -7.40 -18.75 -1.10
N GLU A 40 -7.58 -17.80 -2.02
CA GLU A 40 -8.45 -17.94 -3.18
C GLU A 40 -7.97 -19.06 -4.11
N THR A 41 -6.69 -19.07 -4.46
CA THR A 41 -6.09 -20.11 -5.33
C THR A 41 -6.21 -21.50 -4.73
N ASN A 42 -6.16 -21.63 -3.41
CA ASN A 42 -6.36 -22.90 -2.71
C ASN A 42 -7.84 -23.22 -2.40
N GLY A 43 -8.79 -22.46 -2.96
CA GLY A 43 -10.23 -22.67 -2.83
C GLY A 43 -10.81 -22.33 -1.46
N LYS A 44 -10.05 -21.68 -0.57
CA LYS A 44 -10.49 -21.28 0.79
C LYS A 44 -11.28 -19.97 0.81
N LEU A 45 -11.20 -19.18 -0.25
CA LEU A 45 -12.01 -17.99 -0.49
C LEU A 45 -12.60 -18.04 -1.89
N THR A 46 -13.81 -17.52 -2.06
CA THR A 46 -14.34 -17.29 -3.41
C THR A 46 -13.62 -16.10 -4.06
N PRO A 47 -13.58 -16.02 -5.39
CA PRO A 47 -13.04 -14.87 -6.11
C PRO A 47 -13.65 -13.54 -5.66
N GLU A 48 -14.96 -13.49 -5.44
CA GLU A 48 -15.68 -12.30 -4.99
C GLU A 48 -15.26 -11.88 -3.58
N ALA A 49 -15.14 -12.84 -2.66
CA ALA A 49 -14.72 -12.58 -1.29
C ALA A 49 -13.27 -12.07 -1.25
N ALA A 50 -12.38 -12.67 -2.05
CA ALA A 50 -11.00 -12.22 -2.20
C ALA A 50 -10.94 -10.79 -2.76
N TYR A 51 -11.70 -10.50 -3.83
CA TYR A 51 -11.79 -9.17 -4.43
C TYR A 51 -12.24 -8.10 -3.42
N VAL A 52 -13.31 -8.37 -2.65
CA VAL A 52 -13.82 -7.44 -1.64
C VAL A 52 -12.75 -7.14 -0.57
N GLN A 53 -12.03 -8.15 -0.10
CA GLN A 53 -10.96 -7.98 0.88
C GLN A 53 -9.79 -7.16 0.33
N VAL A 54 -9.30 -7.48 -0.88
CA VAL A 54 -8.23 -6.71 -1.54
C VAL A 54 -8.64 -5.25 -1.75
N LYS A 55 -9.90 -5.00 -2.16
CA LYS A 55 -10.45 -3.66 -2.31
C LYS A 55 -10.48 -2.89 -1.00
N ALA A 56 -10.79 -3.56 0.12
CA ALA A 56 -10.75 -2.95 1.45
C ALA A 56 -9.31 -2.56 1.85
N LEU A 57 -8.34 -3.46 1.63
CA LEU A 57 -6.92 -3.17 1.88
C LEU A 57 -6.42 -1.98 1.05
N TRP A 58 -6.81 -1.90 -0.22
CA TRP A 58 -6.45 -0.76 -1.08
C TRP A 58 -7.01 0.57 -0.54
N LYS A 59 -8.26 0.59 -0.08
CA LYS A 59 -8.85 1.78 0.55
C LYS A 59 -8.06 2.20 1.79
N GLN A 60 -7.64 1.24 2.63
CA GLN A 60 -6.82 1.52 3.81
C GLN A 60 -5.45 2.10 3.45
N LEU A 61 -4.76 1.50 2.47
CA LEU A 61 -3.46 1.98 1.99
C LEU A 61 -3.57 3.42 1.42
N LYS A 62 -4.59 3.70 0.61
CA LYS A 62 -4.85 5.06 0.09
C LYS A 62 -5.05 6.07 1.21
N ARG A 63 -5.83 5.72 2.24
CA ARG A 63 -6.05 6.58 3.41
C ARG A 63 -4.73 6.85 4.14
N SER A 64 -3.91 5.82 4.35
CA SER A 64 -2.60 5.97 4.98
C SER A 64 -1.69 6.92 4.18
N LYS A 65 -1.61 6.78 2.86
CA LYS A 65 -0.83 7.67 1.99
C LYS A 65 -1.20 9.14 2.21
N LYS A 66 -2.52 9.43 2.20
CA LYS A 66 -3.05 10.78 2.40
C LYS A 66 -2.74 11.33 3.80
N MET A 67 -2.96 10.54 4.85
CA MET A 67 -2.70 10.98 6.24
C MET A 67 -1.21 11.24 6.50
N LEU A 68 -0.33 10.54 5.80
CA LEU A 68 1.11 10.72 5.90
C LEU A 68 1.64 11.84 4.98
N GLY A 69 0.82 12.44 4.12
CA GLY A 69 1.25 13.47 3.17
C GLY A 69 2.25 12.97 2.12
N VAL A 70 2.32 11.66 1.89
CA VAL A 70 3.33 11.09 0.98
C VAL A 70 3.03 11.44 -0.46
N GLY A 71 3.95 12.18 -1.08
CA GLY A 71 3.81 12.68 -2.44
C GLY A 71 2.93 13.92 -2.56
N GLU A 72 2.49 14.51 -1.45
CA GLU A 72 1.91 15.86 -1.44
C GLU A 72 3.05 16.86 -1.31
N ASN A 73 3.12 17.80 -2.26
CA ASN A 73 4.02 18.94 -2.17
C ASN A 73 3.13 20.17 -1.93
N PRO A 74 2.98 20.65 -0.68
CA PRO A 74 2.02 21.71 -0.35
C PRO A 74 2.32 23.05 -1.04
N PHE A 75 3.46 23.16 -1.74
CA PHE A 75 3.92 24.35 -2.46
C PHE A 75 3.93 24.22 -3.99
N GLN A 76 3.43 23.11 -4.56
CA GLN A 76 3.14 23.08 -6.00
C GLN A 76 1.79 23.75 -6.26
N GLY A 77 1.80 25.08 -6.23
CA GLY A 77 0.73 25.92 -6.74
C GLY A 77 0.57 25.72 -8.25
N ASN A 78 -0.66 25.92 -8.73
CA ASN A 78 -1.09 25.77 -10.11
C ASN A 78 -0.45 26.80 -11.05
N ASP A 79 0.84 26.70 -11.35
CA ASP A 79 1.49 27.50 -12.40
C ASP A 79 1.47 26.78 -13.75
N THR A 80 0.27 26.43 -14.24
CA THR A 80 0.04 26.18 -15.67
C THR A 80 -1.39 26.58 -16.02
N ALA A 81 -1.68 27.87 -15.91
CA ALA A 81 -2.75 28.53 -16.64
C ALA A 81 -2.23 29.87 -17.14
N SER A 82 -1.37 29.85 -18.18
CA SER A 82 -1.12 30.97 -19.10
C SER A 82 -0.16 30.53 -20.20
N SER A 83 -0.71 30.11 -21.35
CA SER A 83 -0.30 30.49 -22.71
C SER A 83 -1.30 29.90 -23.70
#